data_AF-A0A1H9KYT3-F1
#
_entry.id   AF-A0A1H9KYT3-F1
#
_cell.length_a   1.000
_cell.length_b   1.000
_cell.length_c   1.000
_cell.angle_alpha   90.00
_cell.angle_beta   90.00
_cell.angle_gamma   90.00
#
_symmetry.space_group_name_H-M   'P 1'
#
loop_
_entity.id
_entity.type
_entity.pdbx_description
1 polymer ?
#
loop_
_entity_poly.entity_id
_entity_poly.type
_entity_poly.pdbx_seq_one_letter_code
_entity_poly.pdbx_strand_id
1 'polypeptide(L)'
;MVHFLLTLDDYVSGTHTRYNANEVDLNRDHVDRTQPETQAFHEEVIQKYNPDYLIDLHHQGTQTTLGDTDELVSGSILHPTNPDVDPEVLEDSKKLGKVLYDAIESRGFGTLSKYNGGTATTIGRNGLAVEYDISTLLFEMRGMADHYYEPYVLGQKSNGYLIKQAVIGLEATAKAIADGSIEEADTSFWDDLPRSTSNRSE
;
A
#
# COMPACT_ATOMS: atom_id res chain seq x y z
N MET A 1 14.18 -7.95 -0.40
CA MET A 1 14.33 -6.88 0.60
C MET A 1 15.76 -6.94 1.11
N VAL A 2 16.59 -5.97 0.72
CA VAL A 2 17.97 -5.81 1.22
C VAL A 2 17.87 -4.82 2.37
N HIS A 3 18.22 -5.23 3.59
CA HIS A 3 18.27 -4.34 4.75
C HIS A 3 19.68 -3.79 4.89
N PHE A 4 19.83 -2.47 4.87
CA PHE A 4 21.01 -1.77 5.35
C PHE A 4 20.76 -1.32 6.80
N LEU A 5 21.72 -1.61 7.68
CA LEU A 5 21.67 -1.26 9.10
C LEU A 5 22.21 0.15 9.30
N LEU A 6 21.30 1.10 9.57
CA LEU A 6 21.65 2.38 10.19
C LEU A 6 21.51 2.28 11.72
N THR A 7 22.23 3.11 12.46
CA THR A 7 22.14 3.22 13.92
C THR A 7 20.79 3.83 14.33
N LEU A 8 20.08 3.18 15.26
CA LEU A 8 18.65 3.39 15.55
C LEU A 8 18.35 3.63 17.04
N ASP A 9 19.17 4.46 17.68
CA ASP A 9 19.13 4.64 19.14
C ASP A 9 17.79 5.22 19.68
N ASP A 10 16.96 5.81 18.82
CA ASP A 10 15.68 6.44 19.18
C ASP A 10 14.41 5.62 18.81
N TYR A 11 14.55 4.38 18.34
CA TYR A 11 13.40 3.54 17.94
C TYR A 11 12.92 2.61 19.07
N VAL A 12 11.61 2.44 19.19
CA VAL A 12 10.97 1.68 20.27
C VAL A 12 11.30 0.18 20.23
N SER A 13 11.62 -0.38 19.06
CA SER A 13 12.10 -1.78 18.90
C SER A 13 12.42 -2.13 17.44
N GLY A 14 13.67 -2.09 16.95
CA GLY A 14 13.97 -2.68 15.63
C GLY A 14 15.17 -2.12 14.88
N THR A 15 15.38 -2.65 13.66
CA THR A 15 16.38 -2.19 12.69
C THR A 15 15.76 -1.55 11.44
N HIS A 16 14.44 -1.28 11.43
CA HIS A 16 13.76 -0.83 10.22
C HIS A 16 13.69 0.70 10.19
N THR A 17 14.13 1.25 9.06
CA THR A 17 14.10 2.69 8.80
C THR A 17 13.12 2.97 7.67
N ARG A 18 12.43 4.11 7.77
CA ARG A 18 11.66 4.65 6.64
C ARG A 18 12.57 5.01 5.46
N TYR A 19 13.77 5.49 5.78
CA TYR A 19 14.74 6.01 4.82
C TYR A 19 15.84 4.98 4.55
N ASN A 20 16.49 5.08 3.39
CA ASN A 20 17.67 4.26 3.08
C ASN A 20 18.92 4.79 3.82
N ALA A 21 20.09 4.21 3.51
CA ALA A 21 21.37 4.58 4.14
C ALA A 21 21.78 6.06 3.93
N ASN A 22 21.20 6.74 2.93
CA ASN A 22 21.43 8.16 2.62
C ASN A 22 20.31 9.06 3.15
N GLU A 23 19.45 8.56 4.03
CA GLU A 23 18.29 9.28 4.59
C GLU A 23 17.26 9.71 3.53
N VAL A 24 17.20 9.02 2.39
CA VAL A 24 16.24 9.28 1.31
C VAL A 24 15.01 8.39 1.43
N ASP A 25 13.83 8.97 1.25
CA ASP A 25 12.56 8.22 1.16
C ASP A 25 12.45 7.64 -0.25
N LEU A 26 12.71 6.34 -0.37
CA LEU A 26 12.71 5.65 -1.66
C LEU A 26 11.35 5.72 -2.36
N ASN A 27 10.25 5.78 -1.60
CA ASN A 27 8.90 5.95 -2.16
C ASN A 27 8.61 7.42 -2.56
N ARG A 28 9.64 8.25 -2.67
CA ARG A 28 9.63 9.60 -3.26
C ARG A 28 10.69 9.77 -4.36
N ASP A 29 11.46 8.74 -4.68
CA ASP A 29 12.60 8.81 -5.59
C ASP A 29 12.31 8.20 -6.99
N HIS A 30 11.06 7.88 -7.30
CA HIS A 30 10.70 7.17 -8.55
C HIS A 30 10.89 7.97 -9.85
N VAL A 31 11.12 9.29 -9.75
CA VAL A 31 11.37 10.17 -10.91
C VAL A 31 12.87 10.38 -11.14
N ASP A 32 13.56 10.98 -10.16
CA ASP A 32 14.98 11.32 -10.31
C ASP A 32 15.90 10.10 -10.14
N ARG A 33 15.41 9.05 -9.45
CA ARG A 33 16.10 7.76 -9.23
C ARG A 33 17.52 7.95 -8.75
N THR A 34 17.69 8.78 -7.74
CA THR A 34 18.98 9.15 -7.20
C THR A 34 19.61 8.01 -6.39
N GLN A 35 18.80 7.05 -5.94
CA GLN A 35 19.26 5.95 -5.09
C GLN A 35 19.45 4.64 -5.88
N PRO A 36 20.49 3.85 -5.55
CA PRO A 36 20.76 2.59 -6.24
C PRO A 36 19.64 1.56 -6.07
N GLU A 37 18.91 1.57 -4.95
CA GLU A 37 17.76 0.69 -4.73
C GLU A 37 16.62 1.01 -5.70
N THR A 38 16.34 2.31 -5.90
CA THR A 38 15.33 2.76 -6.87
C THR A 38 15.74 2.40 -8.29
N GLN A 39 16.99 2.67 -8.68
CA GLN A 39 17.50 2.31 -10.01
C GLN A 39 17.37 0.80 -10.28
N ALA A 40 17.84 -0.03 -9.35
CA ALA A 40 17.76 -1.48 -9.48
C ALA A 40 16.32 -1.98 -9.58
N PHE A 41 15.38 -1.39 -8.82
CA PHE A 41 13.97 -1.75 -8.92
C PHE A 41 13.40 -1.44 -10.31
N HIS A 42 13.68 -0.25 -10.86
CA HIS A 42 13.20 0.12 -12.18
C HIS A 42 13.86 -0.70 -13.30
N GLU A 43 15.18 -0.87 -13.26
CA GLU A 43 15.94 -1.50 -14.35
C GLU A 43 15.87 -3.03 -14.33
N GLU A 44 16.04 -3.64 -13.16
CA GLU A 44 16.18 -5.10 -13.04
C GLU A 44 14.87 -5.82 -12.75
N VAL A 45 13.81 -5.09 -12.35
CA VAL A 45 12.50 -5.66 -12.08
C VAL A 45 11.46 -5.11 -13.06
N ILE A 46 11.17 -3.81 -13.00
CA ILE A 46 10.07 -3.23 -13.78
C ILE A 46 10.30 -3.37 -15.29
N GLN A 47 11.43 -2.89 -15.79
CA GLN A 47 11.73 -2.93 -17.24
C GLN A 47 11.96 -4.36 -17.74
N LYS A 48 12.47 -5.24 -16.88
CA LYS A 48 12.78 -6.63 -17.25
C LYS A 48 11.56 -7.52 -17.35
N TYR A 49 10.62 -7.38 -16.41
CA TYR A 49 9.46 -8.25 -16.33
C TYR A 49 8.18 -7.60 -16.87
N ASN A 50 8.14 -6.27 -16.97
CA ASN A 50 7.02 -5.48 -17.48
C ASN A 50 5.66 -5.96 -16.93
N PRO A 51 5.45 -5.90 -15.61
CA PRO A 51 4.26 -6.47 -14.99
C PRO A 51 3.01 -5.62 -15.29
N ASP A 52 1.87 -6.27 -15.55
CA ASP A 52 0.60 -5.55 -15.76
C ASP A 52 0.04 -4.96 -14.45
N TYR A 53 0.31 -5.63 -13.31
CA TYR A 53 -0.20 -5.25 -12.00
C TYR A 53 0.91 -5.19 -10.93
N LEU A 54 0.77 -4.27 -9.98
CA LEU A 54 1.67 -4.19 -8.82
C LEU A 54 0.92 -3.74 -7.55
N ILE A 55 1.06 -4.50 -6.46
CA ILE A 55 0.57 -4.09 -5.15
C ILE A 55 1.72 -3.53 -4.32
N ASP A 56 1.62 -2.25 -3.98
CA ASP A 56 2.58 -1.50 -3.17
C ASP A 56 2.21 -1.68 -1.69
N LEU A 57 2.88 -2.63 -1.01
CA LEU A 57 2.59 -3.04 0.35
C LEU A 57 3.35 -2.17 1.37
N HIS A 58 2.61 -1.51 2.26
CA HIS A 58 3.14 -0.62 3.29
C HIS A 58 2.53 -0.88 4.67
N HIS A 59 2.98 -0.11 5.66
CA HIS A 59 2.36 -0.04 6.97
C HIS A 59 1.97 1.41 7.31
N GLN A 60 0.84 1.54 7.98
CA GLN A 60 0.34 2.81 8.54
C GLN A 60 0.30 2.78 10.06
N GLY A 61 0.05 3.93 10.68
CA GLY A 61 -0.09 4.01 12.15
C GLY A 61 -1.25 3.18 12.70
N THR A 62 -1.28 2.98 14.02
CA THR A 62 -2.29 2.13 14.68
C THR A 62 -3.65 2.81 14.89
N GLN A 63 -3.75 4.10 14.61
CA GLN A 63 -4.85 4.99 15.01
C GLN A 63 -5.77 5.38 13.85
N THR A 64 -5.58 4.82 12.66
CA THR A 64 -6.42 5.12 11.51
C THR A 64 -7.82 4.55 11.71
N THR A 65 -8.84 5.38 11.45
CA THR A 65 -10.26 5.02 11.55
C THR A 65 -10.95 4.95 10.20
N LEU A 66 -12.10 4.27 10.17
CA LEU A 66 -12.99 4.18 9.01
C LEU A 66 -13.85 5.45 8.95
N GLY A 67 -13.45 6.44 8.14
CA GLY A 67 -14.11 7.73 8.12
C GLY A 67 -14.09 8.40 9.51
N ASP A 68 -15.12 9.20 9.79
CA ASP A 68 -15.28 9.91 11.07
C ASP A 68 -15.86 9.02 12.19
N THR A 69 -15.73 7.70 12.09
CA THR A 69 -16.15 6.76 13.13
C THR A 69 -15.00 6.46 14.10
N ASP A 70 -15.31 5.84 15.24
CA ASP A 70 -14.31 5.32 16.18
C ASP A 70 -13.78 3.92 15.78
N GLU A 71 -14.22 3.37 14.65
CA GLU A 71 -13.81 2.04 14.20
C GLU A 71 -12.41 2.09 13.59
N LEU A 72 -11.47 1.37 14.21
CA LEU A 72 -10.10 1.26 13.72
C LEU A 72 -10.02 0.31 12.51
N VAL A 73 -9.36 0.76 11.45
CA VAL A 73 -9.20 -0.06 10.24
C VAL A 73 -8.06 -1.06 10.43
N SER A 74 -8.18 -2.22 9.81
CA SER A 74 -7.09 -3.19 9.68
C SER A 74 -6.04 -2.77 8.65
N GLY A 75 -6.43 -1.88 7.73
CA GLY A 75 -5.57 -1.32 6.71
C GLY A 75 -6.31 -0.31 5.83
N SER A 76 -5.61 0.24 4.84
CA SER A 76 -6.18 1.17 3.89
C SER A 76 -5.67 0.88 2.48
N ILE A 77 -6.48 1.18 1.47
CA ILE A 77 -6.13 0.96 0.07
C ILE A 77 -6.35 2.20 -0.77
N LEU A 78 -5.57 2.37 -1.83
CA LEU A 78 -5.79 3.44 -2.80
C LEU A 78 -5.14 3.12 -4.16
N HIS A 79 -5.95 3.20 -5.22
CA HIS A 79 -5.53 3.19 -6.63
C HIS A 79 -4.68 4.45 -6.95
N PRO A 80 -3.93 4.52 -8.07
CA PRO A 80 -3.21 5.74 -8.43
C PRO A 80 -4.18 6.91 -8.64
N THR A 81 -3.76 8.12 -8.25
CA THR A 81 -4.61 9.32 -8.24
C THR A 81 -4.04 10.46 -9.08
N ASN A 82 -2.89 10.25 -9.74
CA ASN A 82 -2.34 11.23 -10.65
C ASN A 82 -3.25 11.38 -11.90
N PRO A 83 -3.52 12.61 -12.36
CA PRO A 83 -4.42 12.85 -13.50
C PRO A 83 -3.87 12.39 -14.86
N ASP A 84 -2.56 12.14 -14.96
CA ASP A 84 -1.89 11.71 -16.19
C ASP A 84 -1.86 10.16 -16.34
N VAL A 85 -2.42 9.41 -15.39
CA VAL A 85 -2.56 7.95 -15.49
C VAL A 85 -3.55 7.61 -16.59
N ASP A 86 -3.20 6.66 -17.44
CA ASP A 86 -4.10 6.18 -18.49
C ASP A 86 -5.44 5.69 -17.88
N PRO A 87 -6.60 6.07 -18.45
CA PRO A 87 -7.90 5.68 -17.93
C PRO A 87 -8.13 4.16 -17.82
N GLU A 88 -7.57 3.36 -18.73
CA GLU A 88 -7.68 1.90 -18.69
C GLU A 88 -6.84 1.34 -17.53
N VAL A 89 -5.59 1.82 -17.40
CA VAL A 89 -4.70 1.46 -16.27
C VAL A 89 -5.34 1.81 -14.92
N LEU A 90 -5.96 2.98 -14.83
CA LEU A 90 -6.68 3.44 -13.64
C LEU A 90 -7.88 2.53 -13.32
N GLU A 91 -8.66 2.13 -14.33
CA GLU A 91 -9.80 1.25 -14.14
C GLU A 91 -9.35 -0.13 -13.64
N ASP A 92 -8.28 -0.68 -14.21
CA ASP A 92 -7.72 -1.97 -13.80
C ASP A 92 -7.12 -1.92 -12.39
N SER A 93 -6.48 -0.82 -12.01
CA SER A 93 -6.09 -0.57 -10.60
C SER A 93 -7.29 -0.56 -9.65
N LYS A 94 -8.43 0.00 -10.08
CA LYS A 94 -9.63 0.02 -9.26
C LYS A 94 -10.24 -1.37 -9.12
N LYS A 95 -10.28 -2.17 -10.19
CA LYS A 95 -10.71 -3.58 -10.15
C LYS A 95 -9.82 -4.39 -9.21
N LEU A 96 -8.51 -4.21 -9.27
CA LEU A 96 -7.54 -4.85 -8.36
C LEU A 96 -7.87 -4.55 -6.89
N GLY A 97 -8.16 -3.29 -6.58
CA GLY A 97 -8.58 -2.88 -5.24
C GLY A 97 -9.92 -3.46 -4.80
N LYS A 98 -10.89 -3.60 -5.71
CA LYS A 98 -12.19 -4.23 -5.41
C LYS A 98 -12.03 -5.70 -5.03
N VAL A 99 -11.27 -6.46 -5.83
CA VAL A 99 -11.01 -7.87 -5.55
C VAL A 99 -10.33 -8.04 -4.19
N LEU A 100 -9.32 -7.22 -3.91
CA LEU A 100 -8.62 -7.24 -2.63
C LEU A 100 -9.56 -6.90 -1.47
N TYR A 101 -10.40 -5.86 -1.63
CA TYR A 101 -11.37 -5.43 -0.64
C TYR A 101 -12.36 -6.55 -0.29
N ASP A 102 -13.02 -7.13 -1.30
CA ASP A 102 -14.00 -8.21 -1.10
C ASP A 102 -13.39 -9.44 -0.42
N ALA A 103 -12.16 -9.80 -0.80
CA ALA A 103 -11.47 -10.95 -0.24
C ALA A 103 -11.19 -10.81 1.26
N ILE A 104 -11.01 -9.58 1.73
CA ILE A 104 -10.72 -9.26 3.13
C ILE A 104 -12.02 -9.06 3.91
N GLU A 105 -12.92 -8.22 3.42
CA GLU A 105 -14.20 -7.89 4.09
C GLU A 105 -15.09 -9.12 4.26
N SER A 106 -15.16 -10.01 3.26
CA SER A 106 -15.96 -11.26 3.32
C SER A 106 -15.56 -12.20 4.45
N ARG A 107 -14.38 -12.01 5.05
CA ARG A 107 -13.91 -12.80 6.18
C ARG A 107 -14.38 -12.27 7.54
N GLY A 108 -14.91 -11.04 7.59
CA GLY A 108 -15.45 -10.42 8.79
C GLY A 108 -14.41 -10.06 9.86
N PHE A 109 -13.12 -10.04 9.53
CA PHE A 109 -12.05 -9.70 10.47
C PHE A 109 -11.11 -8.58 10.00
N GLY A 110 -11.25 -8.10 8.77
CA GLY A 110 -10.46 -6.99 8.25
C GLY A 110 -11.40 -5.89 7.75
N THR A 111 -11.29 -4.71 8.36
CA THR A 111 -11.95 -3.47 7.92
C THR A 111 -10.96 -2.66 7.09
N LEU A 112 -11.28 -2.29 5.86
CA LEU A 112 -10.43 -1.43 5.01
C LEU A 112 -11.04 -0.05 4.77
N SER A 113 -10.19 0.98 4.73
CA SER A 113 -10.59 2.34 4.34
C SER A 113 -9.89 2.82 3.07
N LYS A 114 -10.38 3.91 2.47
CA LYS A 114 -9.75 4.60 1.34
C LYS A 114 -8.63 5.51 1.86
N TYR A 115 -7.38 5.19 1.55
CA TYR A 115 -6.24 5.96 2.04
C TYR A 115 -6.27 7.43 1.56
N ASN A 116 -5.79 8.36 2.39
CA ASN A 116 -5.59 9.75 2.00
C ASN A 116 -4.17 9.96 1.47
N GLY A 117 -3.98 9.96 0.15
CA GLY A 117 -2.65 10.21 -0.41
C GLY A 117 -2.64 11.18 -1.58
N GLY A 118 -1.45 11.67 -1.90
CA GLY A 118 -1.22 12.66 -2.94
C GLY A 118 -1.16 12.08 -4.35
N THR A 119 -1.01 13.00 -5.32
CA THR A 119 -1.01 12.74 -6.77
C THR A 119 0.38 12.81 -7.39
N ALA A 120 1.44 13.11 -6.63
CA ALA A 120 2.79 13.26 -7.20
C ALA A 120 3.29 11.96 -7.86
N THR A 121 3.96 12.07 -9.00
CA THR A 121 4.61 10.95 -9.72
C THR A 121 5.84 10.41 -8.99
N THR A 122 6.39 11.15 -8.04
CA THR A 122 7.44 10.66 -7.14
C THR A 122 6.97 9.52 -6.23
N ILE A 123 5.65 9.36 -6.03
CA ILE A 123 5.06 8.27 -5.25
C ILE A 123 4.93 7.03 -6.14
N GLY A 124 5.43 5.88 -5.68
CA GLY A 124 5.51 4.64 -6.44
C GLY A 124 4.22 4.26 -7.16
N ARG A 125 3.07 4.22 -6.45
CA ARG A 125 1.78 3.92 -7.08
C ARG A 125 1.44 4.82 -8.28
N ASN A 126 1.77 6.10 -8.22
CA ASN A 126 1.45 7.05 -9.30
C ASN A 126 2.51 7.01 -10.40
N GLY A 127 3.79 7.09 -10.03
CA GLY A 127 4.90 7.15 -10.99
C GLY A 127 4.97 5.90 -11.86
N LEU A 128 4.82 4.72 -11.27
CA LEU A 128 4.85 3.46 -12.00
C LEU A 128 3.65 3.33 -12.95
N ALA A 129 2.47 3.78 -12.54
CA ALA A 129 1.28 3.78 -13.38
C ALA A 129 1.39 4.76 -14.55
N VAL A 130 1.97 5.95 -14.33
CA VAL A 130 2.14 6.97 -15.39
C VAL A 130 3.26 6.59 -16.37
N GLU A 131 4.36 6.02 -15.88
CA GLU A 131 5.54 5.80 -16.72
C GLU A 131 5.53 4.46 -17.46
N TYR A 132 4.96 3.43 -16.84
CA TYR A 132 5.05 2.04 -17.34
C TYR A 132 3.68 1.42 -17.59
N ASP A 133 2.59 2.18 -17.47
CA ASP A 133 1.21 1.70 -17.63
C ASP A 133 0.88 0.51 -16.70
N ILE A 134 1.49 0.47 -15.51
CA ILE A 134 1.28 -0.59 -14.52
C ILE A 134 0.06 -0.26 -13.66
N SER A 135 -0.91 -1.15 -13.60
CA SER A 135 -2.05 -1.02 -12.68
C SER A 135 -1.61 -1.26 -11.24
N THR A 136 -1.34 -0.18 -10.53
CA THR A 136 -0.87 -0.20 -9.14
C THR A 136 -2.01 -0.16 -8.11
N LEU A 137 -1.75 -0.68 -6.91
CA LEU A 137 -2.61 -0.50 -5.75
C LEU A 137 -1.76 -0.32 -4.49
N LEU A 138 -1.93 0.78 -3.77
CA LEU A 138 -1.39 0.92 -2.41
C LEU A 138 -2.20 0.03 -1.47
N PHE A 139 -1.52 -0.72 -0.61
CA PHE A 139 -2.11 -1.45 0.50
C PHE A 139 -1.33 -1.25 1.80
N GLU A 140 -1.91 -0.45 2.69
CA GLU A 140 -1.34 -0.03 3.97
C GLU A 140 -1.86 -0.91 5.10
N MET A 141 -0.99 -1.69 5.74
CA MET A 141 -1.36 -2.52 6.89
C MET A 141 -1.31 -1.72 8.19
N ARG A 142 -2.30 -1.90 9.06
CA ARG A 142 -2.29 -1.21 10.36
C ARG A 142 -1.13 -1.66 11.23
N GLY A 143 -0.41 -0.68 11.76
CA GLY A 143 0.63 -0.89 12.77
C GLY A 143 1.98 -1.22 12.17
N MET A 144 3.04 -0.80 12.85
CA MET A 144 4.42 -1.00 12.43
C MET A 144 5.13 -1.98 13.36
N ALA A 145 6.10 -2.72 12.82
CA ALA A 145 6.99 -3.55 13.63
C ALA A 145 7.84 -2.68 14.57
N ASP A 146 8.20 -1.48 14.12
CA ASP A 146 8.98 -0.49 14.83
C ASP A 146 8.64 0.94 14.38
N HIS A 147 8.92 1.92 15.24
CA HIS A 147 8.77 3.34 14.94
C HIS A 147 9.43 4.17 16.05
N TYR A 148 9.81 5.42 15.75
CA TYR A 148 10.26 6.38 16.77
C TYR A 148 9.09 6.89 17.64
N TYR A 149 7.85 6.80 17.12
CA TYR A 149 6.63 7.16 17.84
C TYR A 149 5.93 5.88 18.33
N GLU A 150 6.03 5.60 19.63
CA GLU A 150 5.53 4.38 20.29
C GLU A 150 4.08 4.01 19.91
N PRO A 151 3.12 4.94 19.82
CA PRO A 151 1.75 4.59 19.44
C PRO A 151 1.60 4.00 18.03
N TYR A 152 2.60 4.08 17.16
CA TYR A 152 2.56 3.46 15.83
C TYR A 152 3.02 2.00 15.83
N VAL A 153 3.70 1.57 16.90
CA VAL A 153 4.19 0.20 17.02
C VAL A 153 3.06 -0.70 17.49
N LEU A 154 2.82 -1.77 16.74
CA LEU A 154 1.83 -2.78 17.08
C LEU A 154 2.58 -4.02 17.58
N GLY A 155 2.36 -4.39 18.84
CA GLY A 155 3.04 -5.54 19.44
C GLY A 155 2.72 -6.87 18.74
N GLN A 156 3.54 -7.90 19.00
CA GLN A 156 3.50 -9.23 18.38
C GLN A 156 2.12 -9.91 18.29
N LYS A 157 1.18 -9.57 19.19
CA LYS A 157 -0.14 -10.21 19.29
C LYS A 157 -1.07 -9.93 18.09
N SER A 158 -0.88 -8.82 17.39
CA SER A 158 -1.72 -8.45 16.25
C SER A 158 -1.12 -8.84 14.88
N ASN A 159 0.16 -9.20 14.82
CA ASN A 159 0.84 -9.55 13.58
C ASN A 159 0.22 -10.75 12.86
N GLY A 160 -0.30 -11.73 13.61
CA GLY A 160 -0.84 -12.97 13.04
C GLY A 160 -2.07 -12.77 12.15
N TYR A 161 -2.96 -11.82 12.46
CA TYR A 161 -4.13 -11.57 11.63
C TYR A 161 -3.82 -10.64 10.45
N LEU A 162 -2.94 -9.64 10.65
CA LEU A 162 -2.51 -8.72 9.59
C LEU A 162 -1.72 -9.45 8.49
N ILE A 163 -0.85 -10.39 8.86
CA ILE A 163 -0.17 -11.26 7.89
C ILE A 163 -1.19 -12.09 7.10
N LYS A 164 -2.18 -12.68 7.78
CA LYS A 164 -3.25 -13.44 7.10
C LYS A 164 -4.04 -12.57 6.13
N GLN A 165 -4.39 -11.35 6.53
CA GLN A 165 -5.09 -10.39 5.69
C GLN A 165 -4.28 -10.06 4.43
N ALA A 166 -2.99 -9.78 4.57
CA ALA A 166 -2.10 -9.53 3.43
C ALA A 166 -2.05 -10.74 2.49
N VAL A 167 -1.82 -11.94 3.02
CA VAL A 167 -1.78 -13.17 2.21
C VAL A 167 -3.10 -13.42 1.49
N ILE A 168 -4.24 -13.24 2.17
CA ILE A 168 -5.57 -13.43 1.57
C ILE A 168 -5.80 -12.44 0.42
N GLY A 169 -5.50 -11.16 0.62
CA GLY A 169 -5.65 -10.13 -0.42
C GLY A 169 -4.77 -10.40 -1.63
N LEU A 170 -3.50 -10.75 -1.41
CA LEU A 170 -2.54 -11.06 -2.47
C LEU A 170 -2.92 -12.35 -3.23
N GLU A 171 -3.33 -13.40 -2.53
CA GLU A 171 -3.77 -14.64 -3.19
C GLU A 171 -5.05 -14.46 -3.99
N ALA A 172 -6.01 -13.68 -3.48
CA ALA A 172 -7.27 -13.45 -4.17
C ALA A 172 -7.08 -12.64 -5.45
N THR A 173 -6.28 -11.58 -5.39
CA THR A 173 -5.93 -10.77 -6.56
C THR A 173 -5.15 -11.58 -7.60
N ALA A 174 -4.13 -12.34 -7.17
CA ALA A 174 -3.39 -13.21 -8.08
C ALA A 174 -4.28 -14.26 -8.78
N LYS A 175 -5.25 -14.85 -8.05
CA LYS A 175 -6.22 -15.79 -8.65
C LYS A 175 -7.14 -15.10 -9.64
N ALA A 176 -7.69 -13.95 -9.27
CA ALA A 176 -8.62 -13.20 -10.12
C ALA A 176 -7.97 -12.70 -11.41
N ILE A 177 -6.70 -12.32 -11.36
CA ILE A 177 -5.90 -12.01 -12.55
C ILE A 177 -5.70 -13.27 -13.39
N ALA A 178 -5.31 -14.39 -12.76
CA ALA A 178 -4.99 -15.63 -13.47
C ALA A 178 -6.19 -16.29 -14.15
N ASP A 179 -7.40 -16.18 -13.57
CA ASP A 179 -8.63 -16.76 -14.12
C ASP A 179 -9.52 -15.75 -14.86
N GLY A 180 -9.11 -14.46 -14.91
CA GLY A 180 -9.82 -13.38 -15.60
C GLY A 180 -11.05 -12.85 -14.85
N SER A 181 -11.38 -13.35 -13.65
CA SER A 181 -12.53 -12.86 -12.88
C SER A 181 -12.36 -11.42 -12.37
N ILE A 182 -11.15 -10.85 -12.43
CA ILE A 182 -10.90 -9.43 -12.13
C ILE A 182 -11.73 -8.49 -13.01
N GLU A 183 -12.06 -8.90 -14.25
CA GLU A 183 -12.85 -8.08 -15.18
C GLU A 183 -14.29 -7.81 -14.72
N GLU A 184 -14.82 -8.66 -13.85
CA GLU A 184 -16.19 -8.55 -13.32
C GLU A 184 -16.26 -7.65 -12.07
N ALA A 185 -15.14 -7.09 -11.63
CA ALA A 185 -15.07 -6.32 -10.41
C ALA A 185 -15.73 -4.94 -10.54
N ASP A 186 -16.79 -4.71 -9.76
CA ASP A 186 -17.50 -3.42 -9.73
C ASP A 186 -16.67 -2.33 -9.03
N THR A 187 -16.15 -1.39 -9.82
CA THR A 187 -15.30 -0.30 -9.37
C THR A 187 -16.05 0.85 -8.72
N SER A 188 -17.40 0.88 -8.80
CA SER A 188 -18.21 1.92 -8.16
C SER A 188 -18.10 1.91 -6.63
N PHE A 189 -17.67 0.80 -6.03
CA PHE A 189 -17.45 0.71 -4.58
C PHE A 189 -16.47 1.77 -4.05
N TRP A 190 -15.55 2.26 -4.88
CA TRP A 190 -14.59 3.29 -4.50
C TRP A 190 -15.24 4.63 -4.17
N ASP A 191 -16.45 4.87 -4.65
CA ASP A 191 -17.22 6.09 -4.39
C ASP A 191 -17.81 6.07 -2.98
N ASP A 192 -18.14 4.88 -2.48
CA ASP A 192 -18.74 4.67 -1.16
C ASP A 192 -17.71 4.31 -0.08
N LEU A 193 -16.50 3.87 -0.46
CA LEU A 193 -15.46 3.47 0.48
C LEU A 193 -15.04 4.65 1.39
N PRO A 194 -15.29 4.60 2.71
CA PRO A 194 -14.97 5.71 3.61
C PRO A 194 -13.48 6.02 3.61
N ARG A 195 -13.12 7.30 3.56
CA ARG A 195 -11.73 7.73 3.64
C ARG A 195 -11.15 7.48 5.03
N SER A 196 -9.87 7.17 5.09
CA SER A 196 -9.15 7.09 6.35
C SER A 196 -9.26 8.41 7.12
N THR A 197 -9.46 8.36 8.44
CA THR A 197 -9.34 9.52 9.32
C THR A 197 -8.38 9.20 10.47
N SER A 198 -7.92 10.22 11.19
CA SER A 198 -7.08 10.08 12.39
C SER A 198 -7.73 10.73 13.62
N ASN A 199 -9.04 10.96 13.59
CA ASN A 199 -9.75 11.63 14.67
C ASN A 199 -9.96 10.64 15.80
N ARG A 200 -9.25 10.85 16.90
CA ARG A 200 -9.83 10.61 18.21
C ARG A 200 -10.60 11.88 18.55
N SER A 201 -11.93 11.83 18.56
CA SER A 201 -12.67 12.78 19.39
C SER A 201 -12.19 12.58 20.82
N GLU A 202 -11.50 13.58 21.37
CA GLU A 202 -11.29 13.69 22.82
C GLU A 202 -12.63 13.87 23.55
#